data_AF-A0A4Q2X221-F1
#
_entry.id   AF-A0A4Q2X221-F1
#
_cell.length_a   1.000
_cell.length_b   1.000
_cell.length_c   1.000
_cell.angle_alpha   90.00
_cell.angle_beta   90.00
_cell.angle_gamma   90.00
#
_symmetry.space_group_name_H-M   'P 1'
#
loop_
_entity.id
_entity.type
_entity.pdbx_description
1 polymer ?
#
loop_
_entity_poly.entity_id
_entity_poly.type
_entity_poly.pdbx_seq_one_letter_code
_entity_poly.pdbx_strand_id
1 'polypeptide(L)'
;AIFAMQVSLVALWKSLGVEPTAVVVHSVGEVAAACVAGILPLEEAARVIVLRARFMNECARGEGTMLAVSLSEEEALAVIARHDTTVSIAAFNGPRSLTLAGVRESLEAIRAELEPQNVFARFVKVDHPYHHAMMQPAADRLNADLSDITPQEETLPFFSTVTGERCSGLDCVAAHWGRGIRQPVQFVKAVNAVADFGVDVWLEMSAHPALSMSIQECLTARGMKGQVTASTRREREHECFLEAALDLHRGGVVLDFAEMTPSRHFLRLPAYPFDRARWWHECPELREARLGGGGKGFLDTRHPRATPTWTARLDNRHMAFLKDHKVDSHIIFPGAAFVEMVLEAGIQLFEGRPFAIEDFEIRRPLILPDPASGVAMELTYEPADRTFTIQSKFDQAASWSVHVVGSLRSERTESSFGNTVWEEPGDELEREGVGAFYGHMSDLGLRYGEEFKPIRELAAGAGKSAGRVSLSENVEGRASEFALHPVLLDGALQVFSAGAKTVEDRNAKMKLPVRFSRILFLRSPGASAKVSARVMHFNEELIEGRISLYDESGRPCVLVDGFRAVSMSNVRRAGSSGG
;
A
#
# COMPACT_ATOMS: atom_id res chain seq x y z
N ALA A 1 -36.31 -42.41 -12.06
CA ALA A 1 -36.31 -40.96 -12.34
C ALA A 1 -35.60 -40.17 -11.24
N ILE A 2 -36.14 -40.09 -10.02
CA ILE A 2 -35.53 -39.31 -8.91
C ILE A 2 -34.08 -39.71 -8.64
N PHE A 3 -33.79 -41.01 -8.51
CA PHE A 3 -32.43 -41.53 -8.31
C PHE A 3 -31.44 -41.03 -9.39
N ALA A 4 -31.80 -41.20 -10.67
CA ALA A 4 -30.97 -40.76 -11.78
C ALA A 4 -30.73 -39.24 -11.72
N MET A 5 -31.78 -38.45 -11.48
CA MET A 5 -31.65 -37.00 -11.32
C MET A 5 -30.70 -36.62 -10.17
N GLN A 6 -30.82 -37.28 -9.01
CA GLN A 6 -29.99 -36.98 -7.84
C GLN A 6 -28.52 -37.30 -8.09
N VAL A 7 -28.21 -38.49 -8.60
CA VAL A 7 -26.83 -38.88 -8.91
C VAL A 7 -26.25 -37.99 -10.01
N SER A 8 -27.04 -37.65 -11.04
CA SER A 8 -26.60 -36.74 -12.10
C SER A 8 -26.38 -35.31 -11.60
N LEU A 9 -27.23 -34.79 -10.71
CA LEU A 9 -27.03 -33.46 -10.11
C LEU A 9 -25.76 -33.42 -9.26
N VAL A 10 -25.50 -34.46 -8.48
CA VAL A 10 -24.24 -34.54 -7.71
C VAL A 10 -23.04 -34.57 -8.65
N ALA A 11 -23.08 -35.37 -9.71
CA ALA A 11 -22.01 -35.42 -10.70
C ALA A 11 -21.82 -34.05 -11.40
N LEU A 12 -22.91 -33.36 -11.72
CA LEU A 12 -22.88 -32.03 -12.31
C LEU A 12 -22.24 -31.02 -11.34
N TRP A 13 -22.62 -31.01 -10.07
CA TRP A 13 -21.99 -30.13 -9.07
C TRP A 13 -20.51 -30.42 -8.88
N LYS A 14 -20.12 -31.70 -8.83
CA LYS A 14 -18.71 -32.11 -8.79
C LYS A 14 -17.92 -31.65 -10.01
N SER A 15 -18.52 -31.66 -11.21
CA SER A 15 -17.87 -31.12 -12.41
C SER A 15 -17.61 -29.61 -12.34
N LEU A 16 -18.28 -28.88 -11.42
CA LEU A 16 -18.04 -27.47 -11.15
C LEU A 16 -17.15 -27.26 -9.92
N GLY A 17 -16.45 -28.30 -9.45
CA GLY A 17 -15.57 -28.26 -8.28
C GLY A 17 -16.27 -28.31 -6.92
N VAL A 18 -17.60 -28.48 -6.88
CA VAL A 18 -18.36 -28.58 -5.62
C VAL A 18 -18.28 -30.01 -5.09
N GLU A 19 -17.38 -30.23 -4.12
CA GLU A 19 -17.25 -31.51 -3.43
C GLU A 19 -18.05 -31.52 -2.11
N PRO A 20 -18.94 -32.50 -1.88
CA PRO A 20 -19.66 -32.63 -0.63
C PRO A 20 -18.72 -33.08 0.49
N THR A 21 -18.97 -32.62 1.71
CA THR A 21 -18.23 -33.02 2.93
C THR A 21 -18.99 -34.03 3.78
N ALA A 22 -20.31 -34.10 3.62
CA ALA A 22 -21.20 -35.10 4.20
C ALA A 22 -22.43 -35.25 3.31
N VAL A 23 -23.14 -36.37 3.46
CA VAL A 23 -24.44 -36.58 2.80
C VAL A 23 -25.51 -37.00 3.80
N VAL A 24 -26.67 -36.38 3.68
CA VAL A 24 -27.90 -36.71 4.40
C VAL A 24 -29.03 -36.89 3.41
N VAL A 25 -29.99 -37.72 3.77
CA VAL A 25 -30.93 -38.31 2.83
C VAL A 25 -32.36 -38.12 3.28
N HIS A 26 -33.31 -38.50 2.44
CA HIS A 26 -34.71 -38.64 2.85
C HIS A 26 -35.33 -39.78 2.05
N SER A 27 -35.72 -40.86 2.73
CA SER A 27 -36.42 -42.00 2.12
C SER A 27 -35.71 -42.53 0.86
N VAL A 28 -36.31 -42.37 -0.32
CA VAL A 28 -35.76 -42.86 -1.60
C VAL A 28 -34.39 -42.26 -1.94
N GLY A 29 -34.08 -41.07 -1.44
CA GLY A 29 -32.78 -40.43 -1.64
C GLY A 29 -31.61 -41.20 -1.00
N GLU A 30 -31.90 -42.12 -0.08
CA GLU A 30 -30.89 -42.89 0.63
C GLU A 30 -30.02 -43.75 -0.30
N VAL A 31 -30.62 -44.32 -1.33
CA VAL A 31 -29.88 -45.12 -2.33
C VAL A 31 -29.00 -44.25 -3.21
N ALA A 32 -29.45 -43.03 -3.57
CA ALA A 32 -28.64 -42.08 -4.33
C ALA A 32 -27.43 -41.62 -3.53
N ALA A 33 -27.60 -41.36 -2.24
CA ALA A 33 -26.51 -40.98 -1.35
C ALA A 33 -25.52 -42.11 -1.08
N ALA A 34 -26.00 -43.36 -0.93
CA ALA A 34 -25.08 -44.50 -0.82
C ALA A 34 -24.23 -44.67 -2.08
N CYS A 35 -24.81 -44.42 -3.27
CA CYS A 35 -24.05 -44.39 -4.51
C CYS A 35 -23.00 -43.26 -4.51
N VAL A 36 -23.39 -42.06 -4.09
CA VAL A 36 -22.51 -40.87 -4.05
C VAL A 36 -21.39 -41.01 -3.02
N ALA A 37 -21.67 -41.67 -1.90
CA ALA A 37 -20.72 -41.94 -0.83
C ALA A 37 -19.80 -43.14 -1.11
N GLY A 38 -19.90 -43.76 -2.29
CA GLY A 38 -19.07 -44.90 -2.68
C GLY A 38 -19.46 -46.23 -2.05
N ILE A 39 -20.53 -46.26 -1.24
CA ILE A 39 -21.01 -47.46 -0.52
C ILE A 39 -21.52 -48.51 -1.51
N LEU A 40 -22.23 -48.08 -2.56
CA LEU A 40 -22.72 -48.95 -3.62
C LEU A 40 -22.25 -48.45 -4.99
N PRO A 41 -21.82 -49.34 -5.90
CA PRO A 41 -21.62 -48.95 -7.29
C PRO A 41 -22.97 -48.57 -7.92
N LEU A 42 -22.92 -47.75 -8.98
CA LEU A 42 -24.11 -47.21 -9.64
C LEU A 42 -25.11 -48.30 -10.08
N GLU A 43 -24.60 -49.41 -10.60
CA GLU A 43 -25.40 -50.54 -11.08
C GLU A 43 -26.18 -51.21 -9.94
N GLU A 44 -25.53 -51.46 -8.79
CA GLU A 44 -26.18 -52.03 -7.61
C GLU A 44 -27.16 -51.05 -6.98
N ALA A 45 -26.81 -49.77 -6.87
CA ALA A 45 -27.73 -48.74 -6.40
C ALA A 45 -28.99 -48.64 -7.29
N ALA A 46 -28.83 -48.75 -8.62
CA ALA A 46 -29.95 -48.82 -9.55
C ALA A 46 -30.79 -50.09 -9.36
N ARG A 47 -30.15 -51.26 -9.14
CA ARG A 47 -30.82 -52.53 -8.82
C ARG A 47 -31.68 -52.38 -7.56
N VAL A 48 -31.15 -51.80 -6.48
CA VAL A 48 -31.90 -51.53 -5.24
C VAL A 48 -33.14 -50.67 -5.52
N ILE A 49 -33.01 -49.59 -6.29
CA ILE A 49 -34.15 -48.72 -6.66
C ILE A 49 -35.22 -49.47 -7.46
N VAL A 50 -34.83 -50.29 -8.43
CA VAL A 50 -35.76 -51.05 -9.28
C VAL A 50 -36.53 -52.08 -8.45
N LEU A 51 -35.82 -52.85 -7.63
CA LEU A 51 -36.42 -53.86 -6.75
C LEU A 51 -37.35 -53.20 -5.73
N ARG A 52 -36.88 -52.13 -5.08
CA ARG A 52 -37.67 -51.32 -4.14
C ARG A 52 -38.96 -50.83 -4.77
N ALA A 53 -38.89 -50.20 -5.93
CA ALA A 53 -40.08 -49.68 -6.62
C ALA A 53 -41.05 -50.80 -7.02
N ARG A 54 -40.54 -51.92 -7.55
CA ARG A 54 -41.35 -53.09 -7.93
C ARG A 54 -42.11 -53.63 -6.72
N PHE A 55 -41.41 -53.92 -5.63
CA PHE A 55 -41.99 -54.55 -4.45
C PHE A 55 -42.97 -53.63 -3.72
N MET A 56 -42.65 -52.35 -3.61
CA MET A 56 -43.57 -51.37 -3.02
C MET A 56 -44.83 -51.18 -3.86
N ASN A 57 -44.75 -51.20 -5.19
CA ASN A 57 -45.91 -51.08 -6.07
C ASN A 57 -46.83 -52.32 -6.06
N GLU A 58 -46.28 -53.49 -5.74
CA GLU A 58 -47.05 -54.73 -5.56
C GLU A 58 -47.68 -54.85 -4.16
N CYS A 59 -47.32 -53.99 -3.21
CA CYS A 59 -47.80 -54.04 -1.82
C CYS A 59 -48.77 -52.91 -1.50
N ALA A 60 -49.93 -53.23 -0.92
CA ALA A 60 -50.87 -52.27 -0.31
C ALA A 60 -51.30 -51.10 -1.23
N ARG A 61 -51.31 -51.32 -2.54
CA ARG A 61 -51.72 -50.31 -3.53
C ARG A 61 -53.19 -49.99 -3.37
N GLY A 62 -53.51 -48.74 -3.06
CA GLY A 62 -54.90 -48.28 -2.86
C GLY A 62 -55.49 -48.64 -1.48
N GLU A 63 -54.77 -49.38 -0.65
CA GLU A 63 -55.20 -49.78 0.71
C GLU A 63 -54.81 -48.74 1.78
N GLY A 64 -53.94 -47.79 1.44
CA GLY A 64 -53.51 -46.73 2.35
C GLY A 64 -52.94 -45.51 1.64
N THR A 65 -52.66 -44.47 2.41
CA THR A 65 -52.09 -43.22 1.91
C THR A 65 -51.25 -42.54 3.00
N MET A 66 -50.83 -41.30 2.74
CA MET A 66 -50.02 -40.52 3.66
C MET A 66 -50.57 -39.10 3.82
N LEU A 67 -50.52 -38.58 5.06
CA LEU A 67 -51.01 -37.26 5.43
C LEU A 67 -49.85 -36.45 6.03
N ALA A 68 -49.44 -35.37 5.36
CA ALA A 68 -48.48 -34.41 5.91
C ALA A 68 -49.20 -33.49 6.91
N VAL A 69 -48.69 -33.39 8.13
CA VAL A 69 -49.30 -32.65 9.25
C VAL A 69 -48.30 -31.73 9.93
N SER A 70 -48.76 -30.55 10.36
CA SER A 70 -47.94 -29.62 11.14
C SER A 70 -48.14 -29.79 12.66
N LEU A 71 -47.70 -30.92 13.18
CA LEU A 71 -47.80 -31.32 14.59
C LEU A 71 -46.42 -31.67 15.17
N SER A 72 -46.27 -31.54 16.49
CA SER A 72 -45.16 -32.18 17.21
C SER A 72 -45.37 -33.69 17.31
N GLU A 73 -44.33 -34.44 17.69
CA GLU A 73 -44.44 -35.90 17.91
C GLU A 73 -45.49 -36.23 18.97
N GLU A 74 -45.48 -35.51 20.09
CA GLU A 74 -46.44 -35.70 21.19
C GLU A 74 -47.89 -35.44 20.74
N GLU A 75 -48.11 -34.36 20.00
CA GLU A 75 -49.44 -34.01 19.45
C GLU A 75 -49.91 -35.06 18.44
N ALA A 76 -49.04 -35.52 17.56
CA ALA A 76 -49.36 -36.54 16.57
C ALA A 76 -49.72 -37.88 17.22
N LEU A 77 -48.94 -38.33 18.21
CA LEU A 77 -49.24 -39.55 18.96
C LEU A 77 -50.58 -39.44 19.71
N ALA A 78 -50.87 -38.28 20.29
CA ALA A 78 -52.15 -38.05 20.97
C ALA A 78 -53.34 -38.09 20.00
N VAL A 79 -53.19 -37.52 18.79
CA VAL A 79 -54.23 -37.58 17.74
C VAL A 79 -54.41 -39.01 17.24
N ILE A 80 -53.34 -39.74 16.97
CA ILE A 80 -53.39 -41.15 16.55
C ILE A 80 -54.14 -42.00 17.60
N ALA A 81 -53.82 -41.82 18.88
CA ALA A 81 -54.46 -42.57 19.97
C ALA A 81 -55.97 -42.30 20.11
N ARG A 82 -56.46 -41.13 19.69
CA ARG A 82 -57.89 -40.79 19.69
C ARG A 82 -58.66 -41.39 18.51
N HIS A 83 -57.99 -41.68 17.40
CA HIS A 83 -58.61 -42.16 16.17
C HIS A 83 -58.37 -43.65 15.94
N ASP A 84 -57.18 -43.98 15.46
CA ASP A 84 -56.83 -45.32 14.99
C ASP A 84 -55.35 -45.59 15.27
N THR A 85 -55.10 -46.50 16.20
CA THR A 85 -53.75 -46.91 16.59
C THR A 85 -52.98 -47.69 15.51
N THR A 86 -53.64 -48.06 14.40
CA THR A 86 -52.95 -48.63 13.24
C THR A 86 -52.24 -47.56 12.41
N VAL A 87 -52.62 -46.28 12.50
CA VAL A 87 -51.89 -45.18 11.88
C VAL A 87 -50.54 -44.99 12.58
N SER A 88 -49.46 -44.85 11.81
CA SER A 88 -48.14 -44.58 12.35
C SER A 88 -47.52 -43.31 11.78
N ILE A 89 -46.60 -42.71 12.53
CA ILE A 89 -45.72 -41.68 11.99
C ILE A 89 -44.78 -42.36 11.00
N ALA A 90 -44.73 -41.86 9.77
CA ALA A 90 -43.92 -42.37 8.67
C ALA A 90 -42.67 -41.53 8.41
N ALA A 91 -42.69 -40.24 8.74
CA ALA A 91 -41.52 -39.36 8.62
C ALA A 91 -41.55 -38.23 9.63
N PHE A 92 -40.39 -37.98 10.23
CA PHE A 92 -40.09 -36.83 11.08
C PHE A 92 -39.35 -35.78 10.24
N ASN A 93 -40.06 -34.93 9.50
CA ASN A 93 -39.47 -33.97 8.55
C ASN A 93 -38.95 -32.70 9.24
N GLY A 94 -39.59 -32.27 10.32
CA GLY A 94 -39.20 -31.10 11.10
C GLY A 94 -39.75 -31.20 12.53
N PRO A 95 -39.34 -30.30 13.44
CA PRO A 95 -39.80 -30.31 14.84
C PRO A 95 -41.32 -30.26 14.99
N ARG A 96 -42.01 -29.63 14.02
CA ARG A 96 -43.47 -29.57 13.92
C ARG A 96 -43.97 -29.94 12.52
N SER A 97 -43.24 -30.77 11.79
CA SER A 97 -43.58 -31.18 10.42
C SER A 97 -43.41 -32.69 10.29
N LEU A 98 -44.52 -33.42 10.29
CA LEU A 98 -44.55 -34.88 10.31
C LEU A 98 -45.37 -35.41 9.14
N THR A 99 -45.18 -36.68 8.81
CA THR A 99 -46.05 -37.39 7.86
C THR A 99 -46.61 -38.63 8.54
N LEU A 100 -47.92 -38.77 8.54
CA LEU A 100 -48.64 -39.96 9.00
C LEU A 100 -48.90 -40.89 7.83
N ALA A 101 -48.89 -42.20 8.07
CA ALA A 101 -49.26 -43.22 7.09
C ALA A 101 -50.21 -44.24 7.70
N GLY A 102 -51.15 -44.72 6.90
CA GLY A 102 -52.15 -45.68 7.31
C GLY A 102 -53.29 -45.80 6.30
N VAL A 103 -54.40 -46.38 6.74
CA VAL A 103 -55.64 -46.50 5.98
C VAL A 103 -56.20 -45.11 5.65
N ARG A 104 -56.78 -44.93 4.46
CA ARG A 104 -57.24 -43.62 3.98
C ARG A 104 -58.33 -43.05 4.87
N GLU A 105 -59.32 -43.86 5.23
CA GLU A 105 -60.46 -43.49 6.06
C GLU A 105 -60.00 -42.97 7.43
N SER A 106 -59.01 -43.62 8.05
CA SER A 106 -58.45 -43.20 9.34
C SER A 106 -57.72 -41.86 9.24
N LEU A 107 -56.98 -41.62 8.15
CA LEU A 107 -56.32 -40.34 7.90
C LEU A 107 -57.31 -39.22 7.54
N GLU A 108 -58.43 -39.53 6.90
CA GLU A 108 -59.52 -38.58 6.64
C GLU A 108 -60.19 -38.13 7.94
N ALA A 109 -60.42 -39.05 8.88
CA ALA A 109 -60.94 -38.73 10.21
C ALA A 109 -60.00 -37.83 11.01
N ILE A 110 -58.69 -38.14 10.99
CA ILE A 110 -57.66 -37.28 11.61
C ILE A 110 -57.65 -35.89 10.97
N ARG A 111 -57.67 -35.80 9.63
CA ARG A 111 -57.70 -34.52 8.93
C ARG A 111 -58.94 -33.70 9.31
N ALA A 112 -60.11 -34.32 9.41
CA ALA A 112 -61.36 -33.66 9.79
C ALA A 112 -61.33 -33.09 11.22
N GLU A 113 -60.57 -33.69 12.14
CA GLU A 113 -60.33 -33.12 13.47
C GLU A 113 -59.38 -31.91 13.42
N LEU A 114 -58.34 -31.97 12.60
CA LEU A 114 -57.28 -30.96 12.54
C LEU A 114 -57.68 -29.69 11.77
N GLU A 115 -58.53 -29.82 10.75
CA GLU A 115 -58.95 -28.72 9.88
C GLU A 115 -59.67 -27.58 10.64
N PRO A 116 -60.63 -27.82 11.55
CA PRO A 116 -61.24 -26.78 12.39
C PRO A 116 -60.25 -26.08 13.34
N GLN A 117 -59.12 -26.72 13.65
CA GLN A 117 -58.08 -26.18 14.53
C GLN A 117 -57.06 -25.32 13.78
N ASN A 118 -57.25 -25.12 12.46
CA ASN A 118 -56.29 -24.46 11.58
C ASN A 118 -54.90 -25.11 11.56
N VAL A 119 -54.83 -26.42 11.85
CA VAL A 119 -53.60 -27.20 11.73
C VAL A 119 -53.46 -27.66 10.28
N PHE A 120 -52.29 -27.42 9.67
CA PHE A 120 -52.01 -27.89 8.31
C PHE A 120 -52.07 -29.43 8.27
N ALA A 121 -52.95 -29.97 7.42
CA ALA A 121 -53.11 -31.39 7.17
C ALA A 121 -53.43 -31.62 5.68
N ARG A 122 -52.48 -32.14 4.91
CA ARG A 122 -52.61 -32.32 3.46
C ARG A 122 -52.19 -33.71 3.03
N PHE A 123 -53.04 -34.36 2.24
CA PHE A 123 -52.70 -35.66 1.64
C PHE A 123 -51.53 -35.52 0.66
N VAL A 124 -50.55 -36.40 0.82
CA VAL A 124 -49.44 -36.56 -0.13
C VAL A 124 -50.00 -37.28 -1.36
N LYS A 125 -49.57 -36.88 -2.57
CA LYS A 125 -50.04 -37.49 -3.83
C LYS A 125 -49.41 -38.87 -4.06
N VAL A 126 -49.77 -39.84 -3.21
CA VAL A 126 -49.31 -41.23 -3.26
C VAL A 126 -50.47 -42.17 -2.89
N ASP A 127 -50.53 -43.31 -3.57
CA ASP A 127 -51.53 -44.37 -3.36
C ASP A 127 -51.01 -45.53 -2.48
N HIS A 128 -49.93 -45.27 -1.74
CA HIS A 128 -49.26 -46.27 -0.90
C HIS A 128 -48.90 -45.65 0.46
N PRO A 129 -49.07 -46.37 1.58
CA PRO A 129 -48.64 -45.93 2.90
C PRO A 129 -47.15 -46.29 3.11
N TYR A 130 -46.23 -45.48 2.59
CA TYR A 130 -44.79 -45.74 2.77
C TYR A 130 -44.38 -45.62 4.24
N HIS A 131 -43.36 -46.38 4.65
CA HIS A 131 -42.84 -46.41 6.04
C HIS A 131 -43.88 -46.85 7.08
N HIS A 132 -44.80 -47.71 6.65
CA HIS A 132 -45.91 -48.25 7.44
C HIS A 132 -45.83 -49.78 7.57
N ALA A 133 -46.58 -50.37 8.51
CA ALA A 133 -46.68 -51.83 8.70
C ALA A 133 -47.09 -52.59 7.43
N MET A 134 -47.93 -51.97 6.60
CA MET A 134 -48.37 -52.50 5.31
C MET A 134 -47.24 -52.70 4.29
N MET A 135 -46.07 -52.10 4.51
CA MET A 135 -44.89 -52.29 3.66
C MET A 135 -44.01 -53.48 4.07
N GLN A 136 -44.37 -54.22 5.14
CA GLN A 136 -43.58 -55.38 5.61
C GLN A 136 -43.33 -56.43 4.50
N PRO A 137 -44.33 -56.82 3.68
CA PRO A 137 -44.08 -57.80 2.61
C PRO A 137 -43.07 -57.31 1.56
N ALA A 138 -43.08 -56.01 1.25
CA ALA A 138 -42.10 -55.41 0.34
C ALA A 138 -40.68 -55.41 0.95
N ALA A 139 -40.58 -55.12 2.25
CA ALA A 139 -39.32 -55.12 2.97
C ALA A 139 -38.69 -56.54 3.04
N ASP A 140 -39.50 -57.56 3.33
CA ASP A 140 -39.04 -58.96 3.40
C ASP A 140 -38.52 -59.44 2.04
N ARG A 141 -39.25 -59.14 0.96
CA ARG A 141 -38.83 -59.48 -0.41
C ARG A 141 -37.58 -58.73 -0.83
N LEU A 142 -37.46 -57.45 -0.47
CA LEU A 142 -36.25 -56.67 -0.75
C LEU A 142 -35.03 -57.26 -0.04
N ASN A 143 -35.20 -57.66 1.22
CA ASN A 143 -34.13 -58.28 2.00
C ASN A 143 -33.66 -59.61 1.38
N ALA A 144 -34.59 -60.44 0.88
CA ALA A 144 -34.25 -61.69 0.22
C ALA A 144 -33.50 -61.47 -1.11
N ASP A 145 -34.03 -60.62 -1.98
CA ASP A 145 -33.48 -60.37 -3.33
C ASP A 145 -32.19 -59.53 -3.34
N LEU A 146 -31.82 -58.93 -2.21
CA LEU A 146 -30.55 -58.20 -2.02
C LEU A 146 -29.58 -58.94 -1.09
N SER A 147 -29.81 -60.21 -0.78
CA SER A 147 -28.98 -60.97 0.17
C SER A 147 -27.50 -61.09 -0.25
N ASP A 148 -27.21 -60.88 -1.53
CA ASP A 148 -25.87 -60.88 -2.14
C ASP A 148 -25.23 -59.48 -2.23
N ILE A 149 -25.88 -58.42 -1.73
CA ILE A 149 -25.36 -57.06 -1.82
C ILE A 149 -24.07 -56.90 -0.99
N THR A 150 -23.03 -56.35 -1.61
CA THR A 150 -21.73 -56.13 -0.97
C THR A 150 -21.41 -54.63 -0.85
N PRO A 151 -21.89 -53.97 0.22
CA PRO A 151 -21.56 -52.57 0.45
C PRO A 151 -20.07 -52.37 0.73
N GLN A 152 -19.56 -51.19 0.40
CA GLN A 152 -18.18 -50.77 0.63
C GLN A 152 -18.10 -49.75 1.79
N GLU A 153 -16.90 -49.55 2.32
CA GLU A 153 -16.64 -48.43 3.24
C GLU A 153 -16.94 -47.09 2.55
N GLU A 154 -17.55 -46.17 3.28
CA GLU A 154 -17.94 -44.88 2.73
C GLU A 154 -16.73 -43.96 2.48
N THR A 155 -16.65 -43.37 1.30
CA THR A 155 -15.66 -42.33 0.98
C THR A 155 -16.11 -40.94 1.42
N LEU A 156 -17.38 -40.81 1.81
CA LEU A 156 -18.02 -39.58 2.26
C LEU A 156 -18.86 -39.90 3.51
N PRO A 157 -18.77 -39.11 4.61
CA PRO A 157 -19.62 -39.28 5.77
C PRO A 157 -21.11 -39.38 5.41
N PHE A 158 -21.71 -40.53 5.71
CA PHE A 158 -23.08 -40.87 5.35
C PHE A 158 -23.99 -40.85 6.59
N PHE A 159 -25.03 -40.02 6.56
CA PHE A 159 -26.01 -39.89 7.64
C PHE A 159 -27.35 -40.46 7.18
N SER A 160 -27.71 -41.60 7.77
CA SER A 160 -28.90 -42.38 7.37
C SER A 160 -30.14 -41.83 8.04
N THR A 161 -31.24 -41.76 7.29
CA THR A 161 -32.56 -41.50 7.89
C THR A 161 -33.26 -42.73 8.43
N VAL A 162 -32.71 -43.93 8.22
CA VAL A 162 -33.21 -45.15 8.87
C VAL A 162 -32.81 -45.15 10.34
N THR A 163 -31.56 -44.82 10.63
CA THR A 163 -31.04 -44.78 12.01
C THR A 163 -31.16 -43.38 12.64
N GLY A 164 -31.11 -42.32 11.84
CA GLY A 164 -31.11 -40.94 12.32
C GLY A 164 -29.73 -40.44 12.74
N GLU A 165 -28.67 -41.19 12.45
CA GLU A 165 -27.29 -40.91 12.85
C GLU A 165 -26.30 -41.25 11.72
N ARG A 166 -25.01 -40.98 11.97
CA ARG A 166 -23.94 -41.40 11.05
C ARG A 166 -23.91 -42.92 10.97
N CYS A 167 -23.94 -43.44 9.75
CA CYS A 167 -24.01 -44.87 9.48
C CYS A 167 -22.76 -45.31 8.70
N SER A 168 -22.17 -46.46 9.08
CA SER A 168 -21.07 -47.03 8.30
C SER A 168 -21.59 -47.57 6.98
N GLY A 169 -20.82 -47.40 5.90
CA GLY A 169 -21.14 -47.98 4.60
C GLY A 169 -21.34 -49.49 4.68
N LEU A 170 -20.54 -50.19 5.48
CA LEU A 170 -20.61 -51.64 5.66
C LEU A 170 -21.94 -52.12 6.28
N ASP A 171 -22.65 -51.24 7.00
CA ASP A 171 -23.95 -51.56 7.60
C ASP A 171 -25.11 -51.45 6.61
N CYS A 172 -24.87 -50.91 5.40
CA CYS A 172 -25.86 -50.76 4.33
C CYS A 172 -26.12 -52.09 3.57
N VAL A 173 -26.27 -53.18 4.32
CA VAL A 173 -26.65 -54.51 3.84
C VAL A 173 -28.15 -54.61 3.52
N ALA A 174 -28.59 -55.74 2.97
CA ALA A 174 -30.00 -56.00 2.59
C ALA A 174 -31.02 -55.60 3.67
N ALA A 175 -30.74 -55.90 4.93
CA ALA A 175 -31.60 -55.57 6.07
C ALA A 175 -31.79 -54.05 6.26
N HIS A 176 -30.78 -53.24 5.94
CA HIS A 176 -30.86 -51.77 6.00
C HIS A 176 -31.89 -51.23 5.00
N TRP A 177 -31.84 -51.72 3.76
CA TRP A 177 -32.78 -51.32 2.71
C TRP A 177 -34.21 -51.76 2.99
N GLY A 178 -34.38 -52.96 3.55
CA GLY A 178 -35.67 -53.45 4.05
C GLY A 178 -36.23 -52.55 5.17
N ARG A 179 -35.40 -52.21 6.16
CA ARG A 179 -35.78 -51.26 7.22
C ARG A 179 -36.21 -49.91 6.64
N GLY A 180 -35.48 -49.36 5.67
CA GLY A 180 -35.79 -48.07 5.04
C GLY A 180 -37.07 -48.01 4.17
N ILE A 181 -37.76 -49.14 3.98
CA ILE A 181 -39.11 -49.18 3.38
C ILE A 181 -40.19 -49.21 4.46
N ARG A 182 -39.87 -49.78 5.63
CA ARG A 182 -40.82 -50.13 6.69
C ARG A 182 -40.81 -49.15 7.85
N GLN A 183 -39.64 -48.68 8.27
CA GLN A 183 -39.45 -47.86 9.47
C GLN A 183 -39.58 -46.37 9.17
N PRO A 184 -39.98 -45.54 10.15
CA PRO A 184 -40.14 -44.11 9.94
C PRO A 184 -38.82 -43.41 9.58
N VAL A 185 -38.90 -42.43 8.69
CA VAL A 185 -37.78 -41.57 8.30
C VAL A 185 -37.41 -40.62 9.45
N GLN A 186 -36.24 -40.82 10.05
CA GLN A 186 -35.67 -40.02 11.14
C GLN A 186 -34.95 -38.75 10.63
N PHE A 187 -35.59 -37.95 9.77
CA PHE A 187 -34.92 -36.84 9.08
C PHE A 187 -34.46 -35.73 10.04
N VAL A 188 -35.27 -35.34 11.02
CA VAL A 188 -34.85 -34.38 12.07
C VAL A 188 -33.57 -34.84 12.78
N LYS A 189 -33.50 -36.11 13.18
CA LYS A 189 -32.32 -36.65 13.87
C LYS A 189 -31.09 -36.65 12.95
N ALA A 190 -31.25 -37.06 11.70
CA ALA A 190 -30.16 -37.09 10.73
C ALA A 190 -29.64 -35.67 10.42
N VAL A 191 -30.53 -34.69 10.20
CA VAL A 191 -30.14 -33.28 10.00
C VAL A 191 -29.42 -32.74 11.25
N ASN A 192 -29.89 -33.09 12.44
CA ASN A 192 -29.22 -32.69 13.67
C ASN A 192 -27.82 -33.32 13.78
N ALA A 193 -27.66 -34.61 13.50
CA ALA A 193 -26.37 -35.28 13.52
C ALA A 193 -25.37 -34.66 12.53
N VAL A 194 -25.85 -34.23 11.35
CA VAL A 194 -25.05 -33.54 10.34
C VAL A 194 -24.69 -32.12 10.80
N ALA A 195 -25.60 -31.42 11.46
CA ALA A 195 -25.31 -30.12 12.06
C ALA A 195 -24.27 -30.23 13.20
N ASP A 196 -24.34 -31.29 14.02
CA ASP A 196 -23.34 -31.61 15.06
C ASP A 196 -21.97 -31.97 14.47
N PHE A 197 -21.95 -32.51 13.25
CA PHE A 197 -20.72 -32.74 12.49
C PHE A 197 -20.05 -31.44 12.02
N GLY A 198 -20.77 -30.31 12.03
CA GLY A 198 -20.22 -28.98 11.78
C GLY A 198 -20.33 -28.50 10.33
N VAL A 199 -21.44 -28.81 9.63
CA VAL A 199 -21.70 -28.26 8.30
C VAL A 199 -22.54 -26.98 8.35
N ASP A 200 -22.17 -25.98 7.54
CA ASP A 200 -22.82 -24.66 7.53
C ASP A 200 -23.58 -24.35 6.23
N VAL A 201 -23.30 -25.09 5.14
CA VAL A 201 -23.92 -24.93 3.82
C VAL A 201 -24.59 -26.23 3.39
N TRP A 202 -25.87 -26.15 3.05
CA TRP A 202 -26.73 -27.28 2.71
C TRP A 202 -27.21 -27.14 1.29
N LEU A 203 -26.98 -28.17 0.47
CA LEU A 203 -27.39 -28.19 -0.93
C LEU A 203 -28.33 -29.36 -1.21
N GLU A 204 -29.58 -29.04 -1.53
CA GLU A 204 -30.62 -30.04 -1.81
C GLU A 204 -30.48 -30.58 -3.24
N MET A 205 -30.31 -31.91 -3.38
CA MET A 205 -30.29 -32.62 -4.66
C MET A 205 -31.71 -33.01 -5.06
N SER A 206 -32.44 -32.10 -5.70
CA SER A 206 -33.82 -32.36 -6.13
C SER A 206 -34.19 -31.58 -7.39
N ALA A 207 -35.20 -32.09 -8.11
CA ALA A 207 -35.83 -31.43 -9.27
C ALA A 207 -36.72 -30.24 -8.86
N HIS A 208 -37.08 -30.16 -7.58
CA HIS A 208 -37.86 -29.10 -6.98
C HIS A 208 -37.62 -29.12 -5.47
N PRO A 209 -37.40 -27.97 -4.81
CA PRO A 209 -37.14 -27.89 -3.38
C PRO A 209 -38.29 -28.50 -2.58
N ALA A 210 -38.05 -29.65 -1.98
CA ALA A 210 -39.01 -30.36 -1.14
C ALA A 210 -38.58 -30.35 0.34
N LEU A 211 -37.27 -30.25 0.61
CA LEU A 211 -36.71 -30.41 1.95
C LEU A 211 -36.06 -29.14 2.49
N SER A 212 -35.81 -28.14 1.64
CA SER A 212 -35.16 -26.89 2.03
C SER A 212 -35.80 -26.22 3.24
N MET A 213 -37.14 -26.16 3.29
CA MET A 213 -37.88 -25.61 4.44
C MET A 213 -37.70 -26.47 5.71
N SER A 214 -37.79 -27.79 5.59
CA SER A 214 -37.61 -28.73 6.69
C SER A 214 -36.21 -28.68 7.29
N ILE A 215 -35.17 -28.58 6.46
CA ILE A 215 -33.79 -28.37 6.91
C ILE A 215 -33.69 -27.05 7.68
N GLN A 216 -34.23 -25.97 7.12
CA GLN A 216 -34.21 -24.64 7.76
C GLN A 216 -34.93 -24.65 9.12
N GLU A 217 -36.07 -25.33 9.24
CA GLU A 217 -36.80 -25.50 10.51
C GLU A 217 -35.95 -26.23 11.55
N CYS A 218 -35.28 -27.33 11.18
CA CYS A 218 -34.40 -28.07 12.08
C CYS A 218 -33.25 -27.20 12.59
N LEU A 219 -32.59 -26.46 11.69
CA LEU A 219 -31.49 -25.55 12.05
C LEU A 219 -31.97 -24.41 12.96
N THR A 220 -33.12 -23.82 12.65
CA THR A 220 -33.70 -22.71 13.42
C THR A 220 -34.08 -23.14 14.84
N ALA A 221 -34.65 -24.35 14.99
CA ALA A 221 -34.97 -24.91 16.30
C ALA A 221 -33.74 -25.11 17.19
N ARG A 222 -32.55 -25.21 16.59
CA ARG A 222 -31.26 -25.29 17.29
C ARG A 222 -30.57 -23.93 17.47
N GLY A 223 -31.19 -22.83 17.04
CA GLY A 223 -30.57 -21.50 17.05
C GLY A 223 -29.40 -21.34 16.06
N MET A 224 -29.28 -22.24 15.09
CA MET A 224 -28.24 -22.21 14.07
C MET A 224 -28.69 -21.42 12.84
N LYS A 225 -27.74 -20.72 12.21
CA LYS A 225 -27.93 -20.04 10.93
C LYS A 225 -27.09 -20.76 9.88
N GLY A 226 -27.71 -21.70 9.15
CA GLY A 226 -27.10 -22.35 8.00
C GLY A 226 -27.69 -21.82 6.70
N GLN A 227 -26.90 -21.83 5.63
CA GLN A 227 -27.39 -21.54 4.30
C GLN A 227 -28.00 -22.82 3.70
N VAL A 228 -29.25 -22.76 3.26
CA VAL A 228 -29.93 -23.87 2.59
C VAL A 228 -30.30 -23.47 1.17
N THR A 229 -29.72 -24.17 0.20
CA THR A 229 -29.88 -23.90 -1.23
C THR A 229 -30.41 -25.15 -1.94
N ALA A 230 -31.32 -24.99 -2.89
CA ALA A 230 -31.81 -26.09 -3.71
C ALA A 230 -31.14 -26.08 -5.09
N SER A 231 -30.78 -27.25 -5.61
CA SER A 231 -30.08 -27.35 -6.89
C SER A 231 -30.91 -26.89 -8.08
N THR A 232 -32.21 -27.19 -8.09
CA THR A 232 -33.10 -26.82 -9.21
C THR A 232 -34.51 -26.55 -8.72
N ARG A 233 -35.30 -25.89 -9.56
CA ARG A 233 -36.74 -25.69 -9.38
C ARG A 233 -37.44 -26.04 -10.68
N ARG A 234 -38.51 -26.83 -10.60
CA ARG A 234 -39.42 -27.11 -11.72
C ARG A 234 -39.72 -25.84 -12.54
N GLU A 235 -39.65 -25.97 -13.86
CA GLU A 235 -39.88 -24.91 -14.87
C GLU A 235 -38.82 -23.80 -14.90
N ARG A 236 -37.80 -23.86 -14.03
CA ARG A 236 -36.67 -22.91 -13.95
C ARG A 236 -35.35 -23.63 -13.65
N GLU A 237 -35.19 -24.86 -14.16
CA GLU A 237 -34.12 -25.76 -13.72
C GLU A 237 -32.73 -25.15 -13.97
N HIS A 238 -32.50 -24.60 -15.16
CA HIS A 238 -31.22 -23.99 -15.52
C HIS A 238 -30.93 -22.70 -14.75
N GLU A 239 -31.90 -21.79 -14.67
CA GLU A 239 -31.77 -20.51 -13.96
C GLU A 239 -31.52 -20.74 -12.47
N CYS A 240 -32.33 -21.58 -11.82
CA CYS A 240 -32.17 -21.88 -10.40
C CYS A 240 -30.86 -22.61 -10.11
N PHE A 241 -30.34 -23.41 -11.03
CA PHE A 241 -29.02 -24.03 -10.87
C PHE A 241 -27.90 -22.97 -10.86
N LEU A 242 -27.95 -21.97 -11.74
CA LEU A 242 -26.97 -20.87 -11.75
C LEU A 242 -27.13 -19.94 -10.53
N GLU A 243 -28.37 -19.65 -10.13
CA GLU A 243 -28.67 -18.92 -8.87
C GLU A 243 -28.09 -19.68 -7.67
N ALA A 244 -28.29 -21.01 -7.61
CA ALA A 244 -27.73 -21.87 -6.58
C ALA A 244 -26.19 -21.82 -6.56
N ALA A 245 -25.54 -21.81 -7.73
CA ALA A 245 -24.08 -21.69 -7.81
C ALA A 245 -23.60 -20.36 -7.21
N LEU A 246 -24.26 -19.24 -7.55
CA LEU A 246 -23.94 -17.93 -6.98
C LEU A 246 -24.15 -17.90 -5.46
N ASP A 247 -25.23 -18.51 -4.97
CA ASP A 247 -25.50 -18.61 -3.55
C ASP A 247 -24.43 -19.45 -2.85
N LEU A 248 -24.05 -20.61 -3.39
CA LEU A 248 -22.96 -21.42 -2.84
C LEU A 248 -21.64 -20.64 -2.80
N HIS A 249 -21.31 -19.89 -3.85
CA HIS A 249 -20.12 -19.04 -3.90
C HIS A 249 -20.14 -17.97 -2.80
N ARG A 250 -21.30 -17.33 -2.56
CA ARG A 250 -21.49 -16.37 -1.46
C ARG A 250 -21.40 -17.03 -0.08
N GLY A 251 -21.76 -18.31 0.01
CA GLY A 251 -21.57 -19.16 1.19
C GLY A 251 -20.12 -19.61 1.42
N GLY A 252 -19.18 -19.22 0.56
CA GLY A 252 -17.77 -19.60 0.67
C GLY A 252 -17.42 -20.95 0.05
N VAL A 253 -18.35 -21.59 -0.66
CA VAL A 253 -18.05 -22.80 -1.42
C VAL A 253 -17.23 -22.44 -2.66
N VAL A 254 -16.11 -23.13 -2.83
CA VAL A 254 -15.23 -22.92 -3.98
C VAL A 254 -15.89 -23.51 -5.22
N LEU A 255 -16.02 -22.69 -6.26
CA LEU A 255 -16.47 -23.11 -7.59
C LEU A 255 -15.30 -23.08 -8.56
N ASP A 256 -15.25 -24.06 -9.46
CA ASP A 256 -14.38 -24.03 -10.61
C ASP A 256 -15.04 -23.22 -11.74
N PHE A 257 -14.76 -21.92 -11.76
CA PHE A 257 -15.25 -21.03 -12.80
C PHE A 257 -14.69 -21.38 -14.19
N ALA A 258 -13.54 -22.05 -14.29
CA ALA A 258 -12.99 -22.45 -15.57
C ALA A 258 -13.83 -23.54 -16.23
N GLU A 259 -14.35 -24.49 -15.45
CA GLU A 259 -15.30 -25.51 -15.92
C GLU A 259 -16.70 -24.92 -16.18
N MET A 260 -17.17 -23.97 -15.36
CA MET A 260 -18.46 -23.28 -15.60
C MET A 260 -18.46 -22.43 -16.88
N THR A 261 -17.32 -21.83 -17.22
CA THR A 261 -17.17 -20.92 -18.36
C THR A 261 -15.97 -21.33 -19.22
N PRO A 262 -16.10 -22.39 -20.05
CA PRO A 262 -14.99 -22.93 -20.82
C PRO A 262 -14.49 -22.00 -21.95
N SER A 263 -15.16 -20.86 -22.17
CA SER A 263 -14.69 -19.85 -23.11
C SER A 263 -13.42 -19.19 -22.57
N ARG A 264 -12.31 -19.32 -23.29
CA ARG A 264 -10.98 -18.81 -22.87
C ARG A 264 -10.79 -17.30 -23.06
N HIS A 265 -11.88 -16.57 -23.37
CA HIS A 265 -11.83 -15.14 -23.65
C HIS A 265 -12.19 -14.35 -22.40
N PHE A 266 -11.17 -14.03 -21.60
CA PHE A 266 -11.34 -13.14 -20.45
C PHE A 266 -11.58 -11.71 -20.90
N LEU A 267 -12.74 -11.15 -20.54
CA LEU A 267 -13.03 -9.73 -20.72
C LEU A 267 -12.42 -8.93 -19.57
N ARG A 268 -11.79 -7.79 -19.88
CA ARG A 268 -11.29 -6.87 -18.85
C ARG A 268 -12.46 -6.12 -18.22
N LEU A 269 -12.79 -6.48 -16.98
CA LEU A 269 -13.75 -5.75 -16.17
C LEU A 269 -13.10 -4.54 -15.49
N PRO A 270 -13.89 -3.55 -15.03
CA PRO A 270 -13.39 -2.50 -14.15
C PRO A 270 -12.65 -3.09 -12.95
N ALA A 271 -11.53 -2.46 -12.55
CA ALA A 271 -10.77 -2.90 -11.39
C ALA A 271 -11.59 -2.73 -10.09
N TYR A 272 -11.18 -3.45 -9.04
CA TYR A 272 -11.80 -3.34 -7.71
C TYR A 272 -11.88 -1.86 -7.29
N PRO A 273 -13.09 -1.35 -6.95
CA PRO A 273 -13.26 0.04 -6.56
C PRO A 273 -12.82 0.21 -5.10
N PHE A 274 -11.50 0.29 -4.87
CA PHE A 274 -10.96 0.61 -3.55
C PHE A 274 -11.62 1.87 -3.01
N ASP A 275 -12.03 1.84 -1.74
CA ASP A 275 -12.43 3.06 -1.04
C ASP A 275 -11.23 4.02 -1.05
N ARG A 276 -11.40 5.14 -1.75
CA ARG A 276 -10.35 6.15 -1.92
C ARG A 276 -10.35 7.17 -0.78
N ALA A 277 -10.92 6.83 0.37
CA ALA A 277 -10.77 7.58 1.60
C ALA A 277 -9.28 7.87 1.84
N ARG A 278 -8.98 9.13 2.16
CA ARG A 278 -7.61 9.57 2.38
C ARG A 278 -7.12 9.10 3.74
N TRP A 279 -6.44 7.95 3.76
CA TRP A 279 -5.69 7.47 4.92
C TRP A 279 -4.22 7.87 4.77
N TRP A 280 -3.92 9.11 5.15
CA TRP A 280 -2.56 9.64 5.09
C TRP A 280 -2.23 10.41 6.37
N HIS A 281 -1.32 9.88 7.17
CA HIS A 281 -0.82 10.55 8.37
C HIS A 281 0.59 11.07 8.11
N GLU A 282 0.68 12.36 7.81
CA GLU A 282 1.93 13.08 7.59
C GLU A 282 2.16 13.98 8.81
N CYS A 283 3.35 13.92 9.42
CA CYS A 283 3.63 14.79 10.55
C CYS A 283 3.68 16.27 10.10
N PRO A 284 3.30 17.23 10.95
CA PRO A 284 3.25 18.64 10.59
C PRO A 284 4.56 19.16 9.98
N GLU A 285 5.70 18.70 10.49
CA GLU A 285 7.04 19.12 10.06
C GLU A 285 7.33 18.66 8.62
N LEU A 286 6.98 17.42 8.27
CA LEU A 286 7.15 16.90 6.91
C LEU A 286 6.16 17.55 5.94
N ARG A 287 4.94 17.82 6.41
CA ARG A 287 3.94 18.54 5.64
C ARG A 287 4.41 19.96 5.32
N GLU A 288 4.99 20.66 6.30
CA GLU A 288 5.51 22.02 6.15
C GLU A 288 6.79 22.05 5.29
N ALA A 289 7.68 21.06 5.41
CA ALA A 289 8.81 20.91 4.49
C ALA A 289 8.37 20.65 3.04
N ARG A 290 7.27 19.90 2.84
CA ARG A 290 6.75 19.57 1.50
C ARG A 290 5.88 20.68 0.89
N LEU A 291 5.15 21.44 1.71
CA LEU A 291 4.15 22.42 1.27
C LEU A 291 4.53 23.88 1.57
N GLY A 292 5.50 24.13 2.44
CA GLY A 292 6.03 25.46 2.71
C GLY A 292 6.72 26.03 1.48
N GLY A 293 6.73 27.36 1.35
CA GLY A 293 7.57 28.01 0.34
C GLY A 293 9.03 27.73 0.66
N GLY A 294 9.65 26.80 -0.09
CA GLY A 294 11.06 26.46 0.08
C GLY A 294 11.93 27.71 0.01
N GLY A 295 12.98 27.76 0.83
CA GLY A 295 13.95 28.83 0.73
C GLY A 295 14.74 28.77 -0.60
N LYS A 296 15.54 29.81 -0.85
CA LYS A 296 16.38 29.95 -2.04
C LYS A 296 17.84 29.62 -1.73
N GLY A 297 18.64 29.35 -2.76
CA GLY A 297 20.08 29.15 -2.64
C GLY A 297 20.46 27.94 -1.78
N PHE A 298 21.34 28.16 -0.80
CA PHE A 298 21.78 27.15 0.17
C PHE A 298 20.93 27.10 1.46
N LEU A 299 19.72 27.65 1.49
CA LEU A 299 18.85 27.61 2.66
C LEU A 299 17.49 27.02 2.28
N ASP A 300 17.27 25.74 2.59
CA ASP A 300 16.06 25.01 2.17
C ASP A 300 14.84 25.35 3.03
N THR A 301 15.03 25.55 4.33
CA THR A 301 13.95 25.77 5.31
C THR A 301 14.36 26.72 6.43
N ARG A 302 13.50 27.70 6.75
CA ARG A 302 13.61 28.56 7.93
C ARG A 302 12.73 28.01 9.05
N HIS A 303 13.29 27.75 10.23
CA HIS A 303 12.50 27.32 11.39
C HIS A 303 11.97 28.52 12.20
N PRO A 304 10.70 28.53 12.63
CA PRO A 304 10.15 29.57 13.50
C PRO A 304 10.58 29.37 14.96
N ARG A 305 11.89 29.39 15.22
CA ARG A 305 12.49 29.32 16.56
C ARG A 305 12.76 30.73 17.09
N ALA A 306 12.90 30.86 18.41
CA ALA A 306 13.28 32.12 19.06
C ALA A 306 14.60 32.69 18.49
N THR A 307 15.53 31.81 18.14
CA THR A 307 16.74 32.14 17.38
C THR A 307 16.53 31.75 15.91
N PRO A 308 16.45 32.72 14.98
CA PRO A 308 16.33 32.44 13.55
C PRO A 308 17.40 31.45 13.07
N THR A 309 16.94 30.33 12.51
CA THR A 309 17.80 29.22 12.08
C THR A 309 17.36 28.73 10.70
N TRP A 310 18.33 28.55 9.82
CA TRP A 310 18.15 27.99 8.48
C TRP A 310 18.99 26.75 8.34
N THR A 311 18.46 25.77 7.62
CA THR A 311 19.19 24.53 7.33
C THR A 311 19.18 24.25 5.83
N ALA A 312 20.20 23.53 5.37
CA ALA A 312 20.20 22.91 4.06
C ALA A 312 20.93 21.58 4.07
N ARG A 313 20.55 20.69 3.16
CA ARG A 313 21.30 19.45 2.93
C ARG A 313 21.97 19.53 1.57
N LEU A 314 23.29 19.45 1.56
CA LEU A 314 24.03 19.42 0.30
C LEU A 314 23.73 18.11 -0.42
N ASP A 315 23.32 18.26 -1.67
CA ASP A 315 22.88 17.17 -2.56
C ASP A 315 23.51 17.33 -3.94
N ASN A 316 23.11 16.46 -4.87
CA ASN A 316 23.61 16.50 -6.25
C ASN A 316 23.24 17.79 -7.00
N ARG A 317 22.14 18.47 -6.63
CA ARG A 317 21.77 19.75 -7.22
C ARG A 317 22.79 20.82 -6.83
N HIS A 318 23.24 20.86 -5.59
CA HIS A 318 24.31 21.77 -5.16
C HIS A 318 25.68 21.37 -5.76
N MET A 319 25.95 20.06 -5.88
CA MET A 319 27.18 19.57 -6.49
C MET A 319 27.31 19.76 -8.00
N ALA A 320 26.26 20.23 -8.67
CA ALA A 320 26.32 20.53 -10.10
C ALA A 320 27.51 21.43 -10.46
N PHE A 321 27.82 22.41 -9.59
CA PHE A 321 28.99 23.29 -9.72
C PHE A 321 30.00 23.17 -8.58
N LEU A 322 29.59 22.86 -7.34
CA LEU A 322 30.51 22.85 -6.19
C LEU A 322 31.68 21.87 -6.31
N LYS A 323 31.50 20.75 -7.02
CA LYS A 323 32.56 19.77 -7.28
C LYS A 323 33.78 20.34 -8.01
N ASP A 324 33.60 21.47 -8.70
CA ASP A 324 34.64 22.13 -9.48
C ASP A 324 35.44 23.17 -8.67
N HIS A 325 35.04 23.48 -7.44
CA HIS A 325 35.87 24.30 -6.54
C HIS A 325 36.91 23.43 -5.83
N LYS A 326 38.02 23.15 -6.52
CA LYS A 326 39.08 22.26 -6.04
C LYS A 326 40.32 23.03 -5.60
N VAL A 327 40.79 22.69 -4.40
CA VAL A 327 42.07 23.15 -3.85
C VAL A 327 42.92 21.90 -3.58
N ASP A 328 44.07 21.82 -4.24
CA ASP A 328 44.87 20.61 -4.39
C ASP A 328 44.02 19.42 -4.91
N SER A 329 43.87 18.37 -4.09
CA SER A 329 43.08 17.18 -4.39
C SER A 329 41.68 17.19 -3.75
N HIS A 330 41.31 18.26 -3.04
CA HIS A 330 40.09 18.32 -2.26
C HIS A 330 39.05 19.22 -2.91
N ILE A 331 37.79 18.82 -2.83
CA ILE A 331 36.65 19.70 -3.10
C ILE A 331 36.40 20.50 -1.83
N ILE A 332 36.60 21.81 -1.89
CA ILE A 332 36.42 22.71 -0.75
C ILE A 332 35.14 23.50 -0.95
N PHE A 333 34.29 23.59 0.07
CA PHE A 333 33.14 24.50 0.03
C PHE A 333 33.65 25.95 -0.08
N PRO A 334 33.29 26.70 -1.15
CA PRO A 334 33.87 28.00 -1.41
C PRO A 334 33.55 29.00 -0.30
N GLY A 335 34.49 29.90 0.01
CA GLY A 335 34.22 31.05 0.89
C GLY A 335 33.05 31.90 0.37
N ALA A 336 32.95 32.03 -0.95
CA ALA A 336 31.84 32.68 -1.63
C ALA A 336 30.47 32.02 -1.38
N ALA A 337 30.42 30.71 -1.20
CA ALA A 337 29.17 29.98 -0.91
C ALA A 337 28.71 30.22 0.54
N PHE A 338 29.65 30.34 1.49
CA PHE A 338 29.30 30.78 2.84
C PHE A 338 28.76 32.21 2.87
N VAL A 339 29.33 33.12 2.05
CA VAL A 339 28.79 34.49 1.91
C VAL A 339 27.36 34.45 1.37
N GLU A 340 27.09 33.63 0.36
CA GLU A 340 25.75 33.48 -0.21
C GLU A 340 24.71 33.06 0.84
N MET A 341 25.02 32.08 1.70
CA MET A 341 24.14 31.66 2.79
C MET A 341 23.76 32.83 3.70
N VAL A 342 24.71 33.71 4.02
CA VAL A 342 24.47 34.87 4.89
C VAL A 342 23.70 35.96 4.15
N LEU A 343 23.93 36.14 2.85
CA LEU A 343 23.16 37.07 2.03
C LEU A 343 21.69 36.66 1.97
N GLU A 344 21.40 35.39 1.71
CA GLU A 344 20.02 34.89 1.67
C GLU A 344 19.33 35.02 3.05
N ALA A 345 20.02 34.66 4.13
CA ALA A 345 19.51 34.87 5.49
C ALA A 345 19.23 36.37 5.77
N GLY A 346 20.14 37.26 5.33
CA GLY A 346 19.98 38.71 5.46
C GLY A 346 18.77 39.25 4.68
N ILE A 347 18.56 38.83 3.43
CA ILE A 347 17.39 39.22 2.63
C ILE A 347 16.09 38.86 3.36
N GLN A 348 16.02 37.67 3.94
CA GLN A 348 14.84 37.20 4.68
C GLN A 348 14.65 37.93 6.02
N LEU A 349 15.74 38.22 6.74
CA LEU A 349 15.70 38.93 8.03
C LEU A 349 15.34 40.41 7.90
N PHE A 350 15.86 41.07 6.86
CA PHE A 350 15.67 42.51 6.63
C PHE A 350 14.56 42.81 5.63
N GLU A 351 13.76 41.81 5.23
CA GLU A 351 12.62 41.95 4.30
C GLU A 351 13.03 42.64 2.98
N GLY A 352 14.21 42.30 2.47
CA GLY A 352 14.78 42.90 1.26
C GLY A 352 15.33 44.32 1.42
N ARG A 353 15.34 44.91 2.63
CA ARG A 353 16.00 46.20 2.88
C ARG A 353 17.53 46.03 2.89
N PRO A 354 18.30 47.07 2.53
CA PRO A 354 19.76 47.00 2.54
C PRO A 354 20.36 46.62 3.90
N PHE A 355 21.37 45.76 3.86
CA PHE A 355 22.12 45.31 5.02
C PHE A 355 23.59 45.11 4.67
N ALA A 356 24.43 45.06 5.70
CA ALA A 356 25.83 44.73 5.60
C ALA A 356 26.16 43.49 6.43
N ILE A 357 27.02 42.64 5.87
CA ILE A 357 27.73 41.60 6.61
C ILE A 357 29.02 42.24 7.13
N GLU A 358 29.30 42.12 8.42
CA GLU A 358 30.51 42.65 9.04
C GLU A 358 31.27 41.54 9.77
N ASP A 359 32.59 41.67 9.80
CA ASP A 359 33.48 40.76 10.53
C ASP A 359 33.29 39.28 10.18
N PHE A 360 33.01 38.99 8.91
CA PHE A 360 32.87 37.62 8.42
C PHE A 360 34.22 36.92 8.48
N GLU A 361 34.31 35.84 9.25
CA GLU A 361 35.55 35.11 9.49
C GLU A 361 35.36 33.62 9.23
N ILE A 362 36.18 33.07 8.33
CA ILE A 362 36.22 31.63 8.04
C ILE A 362 37.21 30.98 9.00
N ARG A 363 36.68 30.29 10.01
CA ARG A 363 37.48 29.59 11.03
C ARG A 363 37.99 28.24 10.56
N ARG A 364 37.18 27.53 9.76
CA ARG A 364 37.52 26.19 9.29
C ARG A 364 36.96 25.93 7.89
N PRO A 365 37.79 25.46 6.93
CA PRO A 365 37.27 25.04 5.63
C PRO A 365 36.36 23.82 5.77
N LEU A 366 35.35 23.72 4.91
CA LEU A 366 34.49 22.54 4.79
C LEU A 366 34.96 21.74 3.57
N ILE A 367 35.47 20.54 3.80
CA ILE A 367 35.87 19.59 2.75
C ILE A 367 34.65 18.75 2.38
N LEU A 368 34.30 18.72 1.10
CA LEU A 368 33.11 18.03 0.60
C LEU A 368 33.45 16.61 0.11
N PRO A 369 32.59 15.62 0.36
CA PRO A 369 32.73 14.27 -0.20
C PRO A 369 32.28 14.25 -1.67
N ASP A 370 32.82 13.29 -2.44
CA ASP A 370 32.43 12.98 -3.82
C ASP A 370 32.16 11.47 -3.94
N PRO A 371 30.90 11.02 -4.14
CA PRO A 371 29.69 11.82 -4.38
C PRO A 371 29.21 12.54 -3.10
N ALA A 372 28.55 13.70 -3.25
CA ALA A 372 28.08 14.43 -2.08
C ALA A 372 26.78 13.87 -1.54
N SER A 373 26.91 13.12 -0.45
CA SER A 373 25.78 12.74 0.38
C SER A 373 26.13 12.96 1.84
N GLY A 374 25.13 13.40 2.61
CA GLY A 374 25.20 13.41 4.06
C GLY A 374 25.96 14.57 4.67
N VAL A 375 25.87 15.77 4.08
CA VAL A 375 26.35 17.02 4.71
C VAL A 375 25.15 17.93 4.98
N ALA A 376 24.84 18.12 6.26
CA ALA A 376 23.86 19.11 6.71
C ALA A 376 24.57 20.42 7.04
N MET A 377 23.99 21.53 6.60
CA MET A 377 24.42 22.90 6.87
C MET A 377 23.38 23.56 7.77
N GLU A 378 23.85 24.38 8.71
CA GLU A 378 22.99 25.21 9.55
C GLU A 378 23.58 26.62 9.67
N LEU A 379 22.74 27.62 9.48
CA LEU A 379 23.02 29.01 9.80
C LEU A 379 22.10 29.44 10.93
N THR A 380 22.68 29.98 12.00
CA THR A 380 21.94 30.53 13.14
C THR A 380 22.27 32.01 13.27
N TYR A 381 21.26 32.85 13.50
CA TYR A 381 21.41 34.29 13.76
C TYR A 381 20.86 34.63 15.14
N GLU A 382 21.67 35.27 15.98
CA GLU A 382 21.29 35.74 17.31
C GLU A 382 20.93 37.23 17.24
N PRO A 383 19.63 37.60 17.30
CA PRO A 383 19.23 38.99 17.10
C PRO A 383 19.73 39.97 18.16
N ALA A 384 19.93 39.50 19.40
CA ALA A 384 20.40 40.34 20.50
C ALA A 384 21.83 40.85 20.24
N ASP A 385 22.72 39.95 19.83
CA ASP A 385 24.12 40.24 19.56
C ASP A 385 24.39 40.64 18.11
N ARG A 386 23.39 40.44 17.22
CA ARG A 386 23.47 40.63 15.77
C ARG A 386 24.52 39.75 15.11
N THR A 387 24.85 38.62 15.72
CA THR A 387 25.87 37.69 15.24
C THR A 387 25.22 36.52 14.51
N PHE A 388 25.96 35.93 13.58
CA PHE A 388 25.58 34.67 12.96
C PHE A 388 26.71 33.65 13.06
N THR A 389 26.33 32.38 13.00
CA THR A 389 27.25 31.25 12.91
C THR A 389 26.79 30.32 11.80
N ILE A 390 27.74 29.82 11.00
CA ILE A 390 27.51 28.74 10.04
C ILE A 390 28.25 27.50 10.52
N GLN A 391 27.53 26.39 10.60
CA GLN A 391 28.06 25.10 10.99
C GLN A 391 27.60 24.00 10.06
N SER A 392 28.36 22.90 10.03
CA SER A 392 27.99 21.70 9.28
C SER A 392 28.08 20.45 10.13
N LYS A 393 27.35 19.42 9.72
CA LYS A 393 27.39 18.09 10.32
C LYS A 393 27.30 17.03 9.23
N PHE A 394 28.23 16.09 9.26
CA PHE A 394 28.14 14.88 8.44
C PHE A 394 27.17 13.88 9.08
N ASP A 395 26.43 13.09 8.28
CA ASP A 395 25.38 12.18 8.80
C ASP A 395 25.89 11.21 9.90
N GLN A 396 27.16 10.81 9.86
CA GLN A 396 27.78 9.94 10.87
C GLN A 396 28.58 10.68 11.97
N ALA A 397 28.66 12.01 11.92
CA ALA A 397 29.40 12.80 12.91
C ALA A 397 28.57 12.97 14.20
N ALA A 398 29.25 12.93 15.35
CA ALA A 398 28.61 13.14 16.65
C ALA A 398 28.32 14.63 16.93
N SER A 399 29.12 15.55 16.40
CA SER A 399 29.06 16.99 16.69
C SER A 399 29.03 17.85 15.43
N TRP A 400 28.48 19.06 15.57
CA TRP A 400 28.56 20.11 14.56
C TRP A 400 29.96 20.73 14.53
N SER A 401 30.40 21.16 13.35
CA SER A 401 31.65 21.90 13.14
C SER A 401 31.34 23.33 12.72
N VAL A 402 31.79 24.30 13.51
CA VAL A 402 31.65 25.73 13.17
C VAL A 402 32.64 26.11 12.09
N HIS A 403 32.14 26.69 11.01
CA HIS A 403 32.93 27.12 9.86
C HIS A 403 33.11 28.63 9.80
N VAL A 404 32.03 29.38 10.03
CA VAL A 404 32.01 30.83 9.87
C VAL A 404 31.32 31.48 11.05
N VAL A 405 31.85 32.63 11.45
CA VAL A 405 31.18 33.58 12.35
C VAL A 405 31.19 34.97 11.73
N GLY A 406 30.26 35.82 12.14
CA GLY A 406 30.24 37.23 11.76
C GLY A 406 29.03 37.95 12.34
N SER A 407 28.74 39.14 11.82
CA SER A 407 27.56 39.92 12.21
C SER A 407 26.80 40.50 11.03
N LEU A 408 25.51 40.76 11.24
CA LEU A 408 24.61 41.37 10.27
C LEU A 408 24.07 42.69 10.82
N ARG A 409 24.14 43.76 10.03
CA ARG A 409 23.58 45.07 10.40
C ARG A 409 22.64 45.58 9.32
N SER A 410 21.50 46.14 9.74
CA SER A 410 20.67 46.95 8.87
C SER A 410 21.44 48.21 8.47
N GLU A 411 21.48 48.49 7.17
CA GLU A 411 22.10 49.70 6.65
C GLU A 411 21.06 50.83 6.67
N ARG A 412 21.31 51.90 7.43
CA ARG A 412 20.41 53.06 7.53
C ARG A 412 20.82 54.26 6.66
N THR A 413 21.99 54.22 6.03
CA THR A 413 22.57 55.34 5.30
C THR A 413 22.93 54.91 3.88
N GLU A 414 22.56 55.69 2.87
CA GLU A 414 22.94 55.41 1.48
C GLU A 414 24.48 55.40 1.37
N SER A 415 25.05 54.21 1.17
CA SER A 415 26.49 54.06 0.94
C SER A 415 26.91 54.82 -0.32
N SER A 416 28.06 55.49 -0.28
CA SER A 416 28.63 56.18 -1.45
C SER A 416 28.83 55.23 -2.65
N PHE A 417 29.02 53.93 -2.39
CA PHE A 417 29.10 52.90 -3.42
C PHE A 417 27.81 52.78 -4.24
N GLY A 418 26.64 52.97 -3.62
CA GLY A 418 25.34 52.89 -4.30
C GLY A 418 25.15 53.94 -5.40
N ASN A 419 25.96 55.00 -5.38
CA ASN A 419 25.98 56.08 -6.37
C ASN A 419 27.13 55.98 -7.37
N THR A 420 27.95 54.92 -7.31
CA THR A 420 29.03 54.69 -8.29
C THR A 420 28.46 54.09 -9.58
N VAL A 421 29.21 54.25 -10.67
CA VAL A 421 28.93 53.61 -11.96
C VAL A 421 30.16 52.84 -12.40
N TRP A 422 29.98 51.84 -13.25
CA TRP A 422 31.10 51.14 -13.86
C TRP A 422 31.97 52.12 -14.67
N GLU A 423 33.25 52.19 -14.32
CA GLU A 423 34.27 52.89 -15.08
C GLU A 423 35.07 51.87 -15.89
N GLU A 424 35.24 52.11 -17.19
CA GLU A 424 36.03 51.23 -18.03
C GLU A 424 37.49 51.17 -17.53
N PRO A 425 38.13 49.97 -17.54
CA PRO A 425 39.52 49.81 -17.16
C PRO A 425 40.42 50.79 -17.92
N GLY A 426 41.23 51.57 -17.21
CA GLY A 426 42.18 52.49 -17.84
C GLY A 426 43.31 51.75 -18.57
N ASP A 427 43.99 52.44 -19.49
CA ASP A 427 45.10 51.90 -20.31
C ASP A 427 46.30 51.37 -19.49
N GLU A 428 46.33 51.67 -18.19
CA GLU A 428 47.31 51.17 -17.21
C GLU A 428 47.13 49.68 -16.85
N LEU A 429 45.99 49.07 -17.20
CA LEU A 429 45.73 47.65 -16.98
C LEU A 429 46.03 46.85 -18.26
N GLU A 430 46.98 45.92 -18.17
CA GLU A 430 47.31 45.05 -19.28
C GLU A 430 46.33 43.88 -19.37
N ARG A 431 45.85 43.56 -20.58
CA ARG A 431 44.99 42.40 -20.80
C ARG A 431 45.75 41.12 -20.49
N GLU A 432 45.17 40.29 -19.63
CA GLU A 432 45.73 38.98 -19.27
C GLU A 432 44.95 37.87 -19.99
N GLY A 433 45.67 36.88 -20.53
CA GLY A 433 45.05 35.71 -21.13
C GLY A 433 44.41 34.82 -20.06
N VAL A 434 43.08 34.69 -20.07
CA VAL A 434 42.31 33.90 -19.10
C VAL A 434 42.84 32.46 -18.94
N GLY A 435 43.22 31.81 -20.03
CA GLY A 435 43.81 30.47 -19.98
C GLY A 435 45.17 30.42 -19.27
N ALA A 436 46.03 31.43 -19.49
CA ALA A 436 47.32 31.54 -18.81
C ALA A 436 47.14 31.84 -17.31
N PHE A 437 46.13 32.65 -16.96
CA PHE A 437 45.74 32.91 -15.57
C PHE A 437 45.35 31.61 -14.85
N TYR A 438 44.42 30.81 -15.39
CA TYR A 438 44.03 29.55 -14.74
C TYR A 438 45.15 28.50 -14.73
N GLY A 439 46.06 28.51 -15.71
CA GLY A 439 47.29 27.71 -15.68
C GLY A 439 48.13 28.05 -14.45
N HIS A 440 48.38 29.34 -14.23
CA HIS A 440 49.09 29.82 -13.04
C HIS A 440 48.37 29.47 -11.72
N MET A 441 47.04 29.63 -11.66
CA MET A 441 46.26 29.25 -10.48
C MET A 441 46.37 27.74 -10.18
N SER A 442 46.35 26.90 -11.22
CA SER A 442 46.56 25.45 -11.08
C SER A 442 47.95 25.10 -10.57
N ASP A 443 49.00 25.82 -11.01
CA ASP A 443 50.38 25.65 -10.52
C ASP A 443 50.51 26.02 -9.03
N LEU A 444 49.72 27.00 -8.57
CA LEU A 444 49.59 27.35 -7.15
C LEU A 444 48.76 26.33 -6.34
N GLY A 445 48.12 25.35 -6.99
CA GLY A 445 47.27 24.32 -6.38
C GLY A 445 45.77 24.65 -6.38
N LEU A 446 45.35 25.77 -6.95
CA LEU A 446 43.94 26.14 -7.13
C LEU A 446 43.43 25.55 -8.46
N ARG A 447 43.00 24.29 -8.41
CA ARG A 447 42.69 23.45 -9.57
C ARG A 447 41.21 23.51 -9.97
N TYR A 448 40.70 24.72 -10.18
CA TYR A 448 39.30 24.94 -10.55
C TYR A 448 38.87 24.09 -11.74
N GLY A 449 37.71 23.45 -11.64
CA GLY A 449 37.01 22.79 -12.74
C GLY A 449 36.25 23.79 -13.62
N GLU A 450 35.57 23.30 -14.65
CA GLU A 450 34.97 24.15 -15.68
C GLU A 450 33.93 25.14 -15.12
N GLU A 451 33.08 24.72 -14.19
CA GLU A 451 32.04 25.58 -13.62
C GLU A 451 32.59 26.67 -12.68
N PHE A 452 33.82 26.51 -12.17
CA PHE A 452 34.51 27.50 -11.33
C PHE A 452 35.57 28.30 -12.10
N LYS A 453 35.51 28.32 -13.44
CA LYS A 453 36.29 29.23 -14.30
C LYS A 453 35.42 30.31 -14.96
N PRO A 454 34.74 31.19 -14.20
CA PRO A 454 33.74 32.11 -14.75
C PRO A 454 34.33 33.35 -15.47
N ILE A 455 35.62 33.64 -15.29
CA ILE A 455 36.27 34.81 -15.91
C ILE A 455 36.21 34.71 -17.44
N ARG A 456 35.66 35.75 -18.07
CA ARG A 456 35.58 35.92 -19.53
C ARG A 456 36.55 36.97 -20.05
N GLU A 457 36.78 38.01 -19.25
CA GLU A 457 37.73 39.08 -19.53
C GLU A 457 38.53 39.38 -18.27
N LEU A 458 39.82 39.66 -18.43
CA LEU A 458 40.74 39.94 -17.34
C LEU A 458 41.79 40.96 -17.79
N ALA A 459 41.99 41.99 -16.98
CA ALA A 459 43.11 42.91 -17.10
C ALA A 459 43.64 43.23 -15.70
N ALA A 460 44.96 43.35 -15.56
CA ALA A 460 45.60 43.59 -14.27
C ALA A 460 46.87 44.45 -14.43
N GLY A 461 47.21 45.20 -13.39
CA GLY A 461 48.38 46.07 -13.37
C GLY A 461 48.50 46.84 -12.05
N ALA A 462 49.70 46.94 -11.50
CA ALA A 462 50.02 47.73 -10.31
C ALA A 462 49.06 47.53 -9.10
N GLY A 463 48.68 46.29 -8.82
CA GLY A 463 47.79 45.91 -7.72
C GLY A 463 46.31 46.18 -7.99
N LYS A 464 45.95 46.60 -9.19
CA LYS A 464 44.57 46.76 -9.65
C LYS A 464 44.23 45.67 -10.66
N SER A 465 42.95 45.33 -10.75
CA SER A 465 42.44 44.36 -11.71
C SER A 465 40.98 44.65 -12.06
N ALA A 466 40.62 44.37 -13.30
CA ALA A 466 39.26 44.44 -13.77
C ALA A 466 38.94 43.23 -14.63
N GLY A 467 37.67 42.83 -14.67
CA GLY A 467 37.26 41.71 -15.48
C GLY A 467 35.75 41.58 -15.61
N ARG A 468 35.32 40.63 -16.44
CA ARG A 468 33.93 40.20 -16.54
C ARG A 468 33.85 38.73 -16.14
N VAL A 469 32.96 38.41 -15.21
CA VAL A 469 32.66 37.04 -14.80
C VAL A 469 31.25 36.66 -15.26
N SER A 470 31.07 35.44 -15.74
CA SER A 470 29.78 34.93 -16.20
C SER A 470 29.64 33.46 -15.87
N LEU A 471 28.45 33.08 -15.41
CA LEU A 471 28.03 31.70 -15.29
C LEU A 471 28.12 30.98 -16.65
N SER A 472 28.27 29.65 -16.62
CA SER A 472 28.16 28.82 -17.81
C SER A 472 26.69 28.60 -18.18
N GLU A 473 26.42 28.18 -19.41
CA GLU A 473 25.06 27.83 -19.86
C GLU A 473 24.44 26.72 -18.98
N ASN A 474 25.24 25.85 -18.37
CA ASN A 474 24.77 24.75 -17.52
C ASN A 474 24.19 25.23 -16.18
N VAL A 475 24.69 26.36 -15.66
CA VAL A 475 24.32 26.87 -14.32
C VAL A 475 23.62 28.22 -14.35
N GLU A 476 23.67 28.95 -15.47
CA GLU A 476 23.01 30.25 -15.67
C GLU A 476 21.51 30.22 -15.36
N GLY A 477 20.80 29.15 -15.77
CA GLY A 477 19.36 28.99 -15.50
C GLY A 477 18.99 29.00 -14.01
N ARG A 478 19.99 28.82 -13.13
CA ARG A 478 19.84 28.81 -11.67
C ARG A 478 20.35 30.08 -11.00
N ALA A 479 20.79 31.09 -11.76
CA ALA A 479 21.29 32.35 -11.19
C ALA A 479 20.30 33.02 -10.24
N SER A 480 19.00 32.98 -10.59
CA SER A 480 17.91 33.58 -9.81
C SER A 480 17.58 32.83 -8.51
N GLU A 481 18.16 31.64 -8.32
CA GLU A 481 18.06 30.88 -7.07
C GLU A 481 18.96 31.44 -5.99
N PHE A 482 19.97 32.25 -6.31
CA PHE A 482 20.95 32.76 -5.34
C PHE A 482 20.90 34.29 -5.28
N ALA A 483 21.08 34.86 -4.09
CA ALA A 483 21.22 36.32 -3.94
C ALA A 483 22.41 36.84 -4.76
N LEU A 484 23.53 36.12 -4.67
CA LEU A 484 24.73 36.27 -5.47
C LEU A 484 25.28 34.86 -5.72
N HIS A 485 25.25 34.39 -6.96
CA HIS A 485 25.69 33.02 -7.26
C HIS A 485 27.15 32.81 -6.81
N PRO A 486 27.47 31.72 -6.06
CA PRO A 486 28.79 31.51 -5.48
C PRO A 486 29.93 31.55 -6.50
N VAL A 487 29.71 31.00 -7.69
CA VAL A 487 30.66 31.05 -8.82
C VAL A 487 30.99 32.49 -9.22
N LEU A 488 30.04 33.43 -9.22
CA LEU A 488 30.30 34.82 -9.61
C LEU A 488 31.13 35.54 -8.55
N LEU A 489 30.79 35.36 -7.27
CA LEU A 489 31.58 35.96 -6.18
C LEU A 489 32.98 35.36 -6.14
N ASP A 490 33.12 34.04 -6.26
CA ASP A 490 34.43 33.39 -6.31
C ASP A 490 35.23 33.87 -7.52
N GLY A 491 34.60 33.99 -8.68
CA GLY A 491 35.19 34.61 -9.87
C GLY A 491 35.69 36.04 -9.61
N ALA A 492 34.99 36.83 -8.80
CA ALA A 492 35.45 38.16 -8.41
C ALA A 492 36.68 38.11 -7.48
N LEU A 493 36.78 37.11 -6.59
CA LEU A 493 37.99 36.84 -5.81
C LEU A 493 39.16 36.40 -6.70
N GLN A 494 38.87 35.63 -7.75
CA GLN A 494 39.87 35.24 -8.75
C GLN A 494 40.36 36.45 -9.56
N VAL A 495 39.47 37.38 -9.97
CA VAL A 495 39.87 38.65 -10.60
C VAL A 495 40.79 39.46 -9.69
N PHE A 496 40.46 39.58 -8.39
CA PHE A 496 41.34 40.21 -7.41
C PHE A 496 42.74 39.54 -7.35
N SER A 497 42.79 38.22 -7.47
CA SER A 497 44.04 37.46 -7.46
C SER A 497 44.94 37.78 -8.66
N ALA A 498 44.38 38.21 -9.80
CA ALA A 498 45.17 38.72 -10.92
C ALA A 498 45.86 40.04 -10.58
N GLY A 499 45.17 40.96 -9.88
CA GLY A 499 45.77 42.18 -9.37
C GLY A 499 46.86 41.91 -8.32
N ALA A 500 46.60 40.97 -7.41
CA ALA A 500 47.57 40.50 -6.41
C ALA A 500 48.89 40.02 -7.04
N LYS A 501 48.81 39.19 -8.07
CA LYS A 501 49.95 38.67 -8.81
C LYS A 501 50.89 39.75 -9.35
N THR A 502 50.40 40.97 -9.60
CA THR A 502 51.23 42.08 -10.12
C THR A 502 52.07 42.79 -9.05
N VAL A 503 51.77 42.57 -7.76
CA VAL A 503 52.49 43.20 -6.63
C VAL A 503 53.20 42.18 -5.74
N GLU A 504 52.83 40.91 -5.82
CA GLU A 504 53.48 39.81 -5.10
C GLU A 504 54.78 39.36 -5.78
N ASP A 505 55.73 38.84 -4.99
CA ASP A 505 56.99 38.28 -5.49
C ASP A 505 56.76 37.00 -6.31
N ARG A 506 57.69 36.64 -7.20
CA ARG A 506 57.66 35.43 -8.03
C ARG A 506 57.56 34.13 -7.22
N ASN A 507 57.86 34.16 -5.92
CA ASN A 507 57.76 33.03 -5.00
C ASN A 507 56.45 33.03 -4.19
N ALA A 508 55.41 33.75 -4.64
CA ALA A 508 54.11 33.81 -3.97
C ALA A 508 53.53 32.40 -3.71
N LYS A 509 53.06 32.18 -2.48
CA LYS A 509 52.43 30.92 -2.05
C LYS A 509 50.92 31.02 -2.22
N MET A 510 50.26 29.86 -2.29
CA MET A 510 48.80 29.77 -2.22
C MET A 510 48.26 30.51 -0.97
N LYS A 511 47.31 31.42 -1.19
CA LYS A 511 46.58 32.14 -0.14
C LYS A 511 45.08 31.82 -0.26
N LEU A 512 44.42 31.57 0.87
CA LEU A 512 42.98 31.29 0.91
C LEU A 512 42.22 32.39 1.66
N PRO A 513 40.97 32.69 1.27
CA PRO A 513 40.08 33.59 2.01
C PRO A 513 39.95 33.20 3.48
N VAL A 514 40.10 34.18 4.39
CA VAL A 514 39.87 33.99 5.83
C VAL A 514 38.97 35.03 6.45
N ARG A 515 38.89 36.24 5.87
CA ARG A 515 38.06 37.32 6.43
C ARG A 515 37.52 38.25 5.35
N PHE A 516 36.32 38.77 5.58
CA PHE A 516 35.79 39.94 4.91
C PHE A 516 35.37 40.95 5.98
N SER A 517 35.99 42.13 6.00
CA SER A 517 35.67 43.15 7.01
C SER A 517 34.23 43.66 6.84
N ARG A 518 33.82 43.93 5.59
CA ARG A 518 32.44 44.33 5.30
C ARG A 518 32.03 43.87 3.90
N ILE A 519 30.83 43.30 3.78
CA ILE A 519 30.17 43.01 2.50
C ILE A 519 28.85 43.78 2.47
N LEU A 520 28.74 44.74 1.58
CA LEU A 520 27.53 45.51 1.32
C LEU A 520 26.82 44.91 0.11
N PHE A 521 25.60 44.41 0.32
CA PHE A 521 24.75 43.87 -0.74
C PHE A 521 23.63 44.85 -1.06
N LEU A 522 23.60 45.33 -2.30
CA LEU A 522 22.56 46.23 -2.78
C LEU A 522 21.51 45.49 -3.63
N ARG A 523 21.96 44.59 -4.51
CA ARG A 523 21.13 43.80 -5.42
C ARG A 523 21.91 42.63 -6.01
N SER A 524 21.17 41.66 -6.57
CA SER A 524 21.76 40.58 -7.36
C SER A 524 22.25 41.11 -8.72
N PRO A 525 23.47 40.72 -9.18
CA PRO A 525 23.95 41.03 -10.52
C PRO A 525 23.34 40.14 -11.62
N GLY A 526 22.62 39.07 -11.27
CA GLY A 526 22.10 38.09 -12.23
C GLY A 526 23.14 37.01 -12.57
N ALA A 527 23.25 36.66 -13.87
CA ALA A 527 24.11 35.58 -14.34
C ALA A 527 25.54 36.01 -14.71
N SER A 528 25.82 37.32 -14.75
CA SER A 528 27.13 37.88 -15.06
C SER A 528 27.36 39.19 -14.31
N ALA A 529 28.62 39.54 -14.12
CA ALA A 529 29.02 40.76 -13.43
C ALA A 529 30.32 41.32 -13.98
N LYS A 530 30.43 42.65 -14.00
CA LYS A 530 31.70 43.36 -14.17
C LYS A 530 32.34 43.55 -12.81
N VAL A 531 33.64 43.25 -12.72
CA VAL A 531 34.40 43.24 -11.48
C VAL A 531 35.52 44.27 -11.57
N SER A 532 35.65 45.11 -10.55
CA SER A 532 36.80 45.97 -10.34
C SER A 532 37.37 45.69 -8.96
N ALA A 533 38.67 45.48 -8.86
CA ALA A 533 39.32 45.10 -7.63
C ALA A 533 40.68 45.77 -7.47
N ARG A 534 41.07 46.00 -6.21
CA ARG A 534 42.32 46.68 -5.86
C ARG A 534 42.91 46.12 -4.57
N VAL A 535 44.19 45.77 -4.63
CA VAL A 535 45.02 45.45 -3.48
C VAL A 535 45.29 46.73 -2.70
N MET A 536 45.01 46.70 -1.40
CA MET A 536 45.21 47.82 -0.49
C MET A 536 46.43 47.59 0.41
N HIS A 537 46.64 46.34 0.82
CA HIS A 537 47.77 45.94 1.66
C HIS A 537 48.24 44.53 1.28
N PHE A 538 49.55 44.31 1.25
CA PHE A 538 50.10 42.98 1.01
C PHE A 538 51.45 42.80 1.72
N ASN A 539 51.72 41.56 2.10
CA ASN A 539 53.03 41.08 2.53
C ASN A 539 53.14 39.57 2.20
N GLU A 540 54.22 38.92 2.65
CA GLU A 540 54.44 37.49 2.38
C GLU A 540 53.30 36.58 2.91
N GLU A 541 52.70 36.94 4.03
CA GLU A 541 51.71 36.10 4.71
C GLU A 541 50.26 36.42 4.34
N LEU A 542 49.98 37.68 4.01
CA LEU A 542 48.65 38.29 3.98
C LEU A 542 48.50 39.14 2.72
N ILE A 543 47.32 39.11 2.12
CA ILE A 543 46.89 40.11 1.16
C ILE A 543 45.48 40.60 1.49
N GLU A 544 45.28 41.90 1.39
CA GLU A 544 44.02 42.56 1.67
C GLU A 544 43.65 43.56 0.58
N GLY A 545 42.36 43.62 0.25
CA GLY A 545 41.88 44.65 -0.65
C GLY A 545 40.37 44.75 -0.77
N ARG A 546 39.96 45.43 -1.83
CA ARG A 546 38.58 45.80 -2.12
C ARG A 546 38.15 45.23 -3.46
N ILE A 547 36.91 44.76 -3.53
CA ILE A 547 36.31 44.16 -4.72
C ILE A 547 34.90 44.74 -4.90
N SER A 548 34.62 45.27 -6.08
CA SER A 548 33.35 45.87 -6.46
C SER A 548 32.75 45.09 -7.63
N LEU A 549 31.49 44.69 -7.51
CA LEU A 549 30.73 44.02 -8.56
C LEU A 549 29.62 44.94 -9.08
N TYR A 550 29.51 45.01 -10.40
CA TYR A 550 28.49 45.77 -11.14
C TYR A 550 27.73 44.83 -12.07
N ASP A 551 26.45 45.12 -12.33
CA ASP A 551 25.68 44.40 -13.35
C ASP A 551 26.15 44.79 -14.76
N GLU A 552 25.62 44.12 -15.80
CA GLU A 552 25.98 44.42 -17.20
C GLU A 552 25.65 45.86 -17.62
N SER A 553 24.67 46.49 -16.96
CA SER A 553 24.33 47.90 -17.17
C SER A 553 25.24 48.88 -16.41
N GLY A 554 26.21 48.37 -15.66
CA GLY A 554 27.18 49.16 -14.90
C GLY A 554 26.66 49.67 -13.56
N ARG A 555 25.57 49.12 -13.03
CA ARG A 555 25.01 49.52 -11.72
C ARG A 555 25.66 48.72 -10.59
N PRO A 556 25.95 49.36 -9.43
CA PRO A 556 26.62 48.73 -8.31
C PRO A 556 25.73 47.65 -7.66
N CYS A 557 26.29 46.46 -7.47
CA CYS A 557 25.59 45.31 -6.91
C CYS A 557 26.13 44.93 -5.53
N VAL A 558 27.43 44.69 -5.43
CA VAL A 558 28.09 44.20 -4.21
C VAL A 558 29.42 44.88 -4.04
N LEU A 559 29.69 45.37 -2.83
CA LEU A 559 30.99 45.86 -2.43
C LEU A 559 31.53 44.96 -1.32
N VAL A 560 32.71 44.42 -1.55
CA VAL A 560 33.51 43.70 -0.56
C VAL A 560 34.67 44.61 -0.16
N ASP A 561 34.69 45.01 1.10
CA ASP A 561 35.75 45.81 1.70
C ASP A 561 36.54 45.00 2.73
N GLY A 562 37.86 45.12 2.70
CA GLY A 562 38.75 44.35 3.57
C GLY A 562 38.66 42.84 3.32
N PHE A 563 38.59 42.41 2.05
CA PHE A 563 38.80 41.00 1.70
C PHE A 563 40.23 40.61 2.07
N ARG A 564 40.38 39.57 2.89
CA ARG A 564 41.68 39.10 3.38
C ARG A 564 41.91 37.64 3.05
N ALA A 565 43.05 37.36 2.41
CA ALA A 565 43.55 36.01 2.18
C ALA A 565 44.94 35.81 2.81
N VAL A 566 45.19 34.61 3.35
CA VAL A 566 46.44 34.28 4.07
C VAL A 566 47.08 32.99 3.57
N SER A 567 48.40 32.89 3.73
CA SER A 567 49.18 31.73 3.27
C SER A 567 48.89 30.45 4.07
N MET A 568 48.79 29.31 3.36
CA MET A 568 48.47 27.99 3.92
C MET A 568 49.42 27.45 5.00
N SER A 569 50.68 27.93 5.08
CA SER A 569 51.62 27.49 6.13
C SER A 569 51.15 27.84 7.55
N ASN A 570 50.30 28.86 7.71
CA ASN A 570 49.77 29.29 9.00
C ASN A 570 48.44 28.62 9.39
N VAL A 571 47.66 28.11 8.42
CA VAL A 571 46.39 27.41 8.70
C VAL A 571 46.64 26.11 9.48
N ARG A 572 47.78 25.42 9.24
CA ARG A 572 48.18 24.23 10.00
C ARG A 572 48.56 24.50 11.46
N ARG A 573 48.97 25.73 11.82
CA ARG A 573 49.33 26.10 13.20
C ARG A 573 48.11 26.42 14.08
N ALA A 574 47.01 26.87 13.50
CA ALA A 574 45.78 27.16 14.25
C ALA A 574 44.93 25.91 14.54
N GLY A 575 45.09 24.84 13.75
CA GLY A 575 44.29 23.61 13.88
C GLY A 575 44.80 22.58 14.91
N SER A 576 45.88 22.85 15.65
CA SER A 576 46.54 21.88 16.55
C SER A 576 46.38 22.16 18.05
N SER A 577 45.47 23.03 18.47
CA SER A 577 45.21 23.27 19.91
C SER A 577 43.73 23.12 20.24
N GLY A 578 43.35 21.97 20.78
CA GLY A 578 42.03 21.69 21.34
C GLY A 578 41.58 20.27 21.06
N GLY A 579 42.05 19.32 21.88
CA GLY A 579 41.54 17.95 21.93
C GLY A 579 40.23 17.84 22.71
#